data_AF-A0A9E5INZ5-F1
#
_entry.id   AF-A0A9E5INZ5-F1
#
_cell.length_a   1.000
_cell.length_b   1.000
_cell.length_c   1.000
_cell.angle_alpha   90.00
_cell.angle_beta   90.00
_cell.angle_gamma   90.00
#
_symmetry.space_group_name_H-M   'P 1'
#
loop_
_entity.id
_entity.type
_entity.pdbx_description
1 polymer ?
#
loop_
_entity_poly.entity_id
_entity_poly.type
_entity_poly.pdbx_seq_one_letter_code
_entity_poly.pdbx_strand_id
1 'polypeptide(L)'
;MVISVTGLSPADSWRQALWGSTANTGLASDLADPDGDGLNNAQEYVLGSLPLTAETGAALTLSAAGTGLSAGFLARAATGIGYAGYVRRHTLETAAEVSGPWTEVPTCIGVIGTGQTVAIALPVPAAKAFYRLRVWLE
;
A
#
# COMPACT_ATOMS: atom_id res chain seq x y z
N MET A 1 -13.04 5.35 -40.14
CA MET A 1 -11.67 5.46 -39.60
C MET A 1 -11.82 5.71 -38.11
N VAL A 2 -11.59 4.68 -37.29
CA VAL A 2 -11.60 4.84 -35.83
C VAL A 2 -10.16 5.11 -35.43
N ILE A 3 -9.87 6.32 -34.97
CA ILE A 3 -8.55 6.64 -34.41
C ILE A 3 -8.58 6.12 -32.99
N SER A 4 -7.97 4.95 -32.76
CA SER A 4 -7.70 4.46 -31.41
C SER A 4 -6.50 5.25 -30.87
N VAL A 5 -6.76 6.28 -30.07
CA VAL A 5 -5.73 6.89 -29.23
C VAL A 5 -5.57 5.97 -28.03
N THR A 6 -4.58 5.10 -28.03
CA THR A 6 -4.23 4.32 -26.84
C THR A 6 -3.63 5.30 -25.83
N GLY A 7 -4.42 5.69 -24.83
CA GLY A 7 -3.93 6.48 -23.71
C GLY A 7 -2.87 5.72 -22.93
N LEU A 8 -2.02 6.44 -22.20
CA LEU A 8 -1.05 5.83 -21.29
C LEU A 8 -1.76 4.96 -20.25
N SER A 9 -1.13 3.86 -19.84
CA SER A 9 -1.61 3.13 -18.67
C SER A 9 -1.52 4.03 -17.43
N PRO A 10 -2.28 3.75 -16.36
CA PRO A 10 -2.18 4.56 -15.16
C PRO A 10 -0.77 4.53 -14.55
N ALA A 11 -0.10 3.37 -14.52
CA ALA A 11 1.28 3.26 -14.07
C ALA A 11 2.26 4.04 -14.96
N ASP A 12 2.08 4.03 -16.28
CA ASP A 12 2.91 4.84 -17.19
C ASP A 12 2.65 6.35 -17.01
N SER A 13 1.41 6.73 -16.72
CA SER A 13 1.06 8.13 -16.43
C SER A 13 1.72 8.59 -15.12
N TRP A 14 1.70 7.73 -14.10
CA TRP A 14 2.38 7.98 -12.83
C TRP A 14 3.89 8.12 -13.04
N ARG A 15 4.50 7.20 -13.80
CA ARG A 15 5.93 7.25 -14.14
C ARG A 15 6.29 8.50 -14.94
N GLN A 16 5.48 8.84 -15.94
CA GLN A 16 5.64 10.06 -16.74
C GLN A 16 5.56 11.32 -15.86
N ALA A 17 4.70 11.36 -14.84
CA ALA A 17 4.58 12.50 -13.94
C ALA A 17 5.80 12.66 -13.02
N LEU A 18 6.40 11.56 -12.56
CA LEU A 18 7.54 11.57 -11.64
C LEU A 18 8.89 11.79 -12.35
N TRP A 19 9.10 11.14 -13.51
CA TRP A 19 10.40 11.12 -14.18
C TRP A 19 10.39 11.77 -15.58
N GLY A 20 9.24 12.22 -16.07
CA GLY A 20 9.13 12.74 -17.44
C GLY A 20 9.27 11.67 -18.52
N SER A 21 9.17 10.38 -18.16
CA SER A 21 9.26 9.25 -19.09
C SER A 21 8.34 8.12 -18.66
N THR A 22 7.81 7.38 -19.64
CA THR A 22 7.06 6.14 -19.41
C THR A 22 7.96 4.91 -19.29
N ALA A 23 9.26 5.03 -19.59
CA ALA A 23 10.19 3.91 -19.63
C ALA A 23 10.43 3.29 -18.24
N ASN A 24 10.14 1.99 -18.10
CA ASN A 24 10.40 1.20 -16.90
C ASN A 24 11.88 0.79 -16.80
N THR A 25 12.77 1.76 -16.61
CA THR A 25 14.23 1.55 -16.61
C THR A 25 14.94 2.50 -15.64
N GLY A 26 16.13 2.10 -15.18
CA GLY A 26 16.94 2.94 -14.28
C GLY A 26 16.18 3.26 -12.99
N LEU A 27 16.25 4.51 -12.53
CA LEU A 27 15.55 4.98 -11.32
C LEU A 27 14.01 4.95 -11.45
N ALA A 28 13.48 4.94 -12.67
CA ALA A 28 12.04 4.86 -12.92
C ALA A 28 11.54 3.41 -13.04
N SER A 29 12.42 2.42 -12.84
CA SER A 29 12.05 1.02 -12.94
C SER A 29 11.19 0.58 -11.75
N ASP A 30 10.22 -0.30 -11.97
CA ASP A 30 9.34 -0.85 -10.94
C ASP A 30 10.10 -1.49 -9.76
N LEU A 31 11.32 -2.00 -10.01
CA LEU A 31 12.19 -2.64 -9.01
C LEU A 31 13.24 -1.69 -8.40
N ALA A 32 13.29 -0.43 -8.85
CA ALA A 32 14.19 0.56 -8.27
C ALA A 32 13.62 1.11 -6.96
N ASP A 33 14.52 1.47 -6.06
CA ASP A 33 14.28 2.17 -4.78
C ASP A 33 15.20 3.41 -4.79
N PRO A 34 14.76 4.52 -5.41
CA PRO A 34 15.63 5.67 -5.65
C PRO A 34 15.91 6.50 -4.39
N ASP A 35 15.00 6.48 -3.41
CA ASP A 35 15.13 7.25 -2.17
C ASP A 35 15.67 6.42 -0.98
N GLY A 36 15.75 5.09 -1.13
CA GLY A 36 16.47 4.19 -0.24
C GLY A 36 15.69 3.85 1.03
N ASP A 37 14.36 3.93 1.01
CA ASP A 37 13.52 3.60 2.17
C ASP A 37 13.17 2.10 2.26
N GLY A 38 13.59 1.31 1.27
CA GLY A 38 13.37 -0.13 1.19
C GLY A 38 12.08 -0.53 0.45
N LEU A 39 11.31 0.43 -0.06
CA LEU A 39 10.18 0.20 -0.94
C LEU A 39 10.61 0.48 -2.39
N ASN A 40 10.32 -0.45 -3.29
CA ASN A 40 10.50 -0.19 -4.70
C ASN A 40 9.32 0.60 -5.30
N ASN A 41 9.55 1.24 -6.43
CA ASN A 41 8.55 2.05 -7.15
C ASN A 41 7.19 1.35 -7.31
N ALA A 42 7.15 0.04 -7.57
CA ALA A 42 5.89 -0.68 -7.70
C ALA A 42 5.15 -0.83 -6.36
N GLN A 43 5.86 -1.11 -5.27
CA GLN A 43 5.30 -1.12 -3.92
C GLN A 43 4.79 0.25 -3.54
N GLU A 44 5.56 1.29 -3.81
CA GLU A 44 5.19 2.67 -3.52
C GLU A 44 3.96 3.14 -4.28
N TYR A 45 3.84 2.79 -5.56
CA TYR A 45 2.63 3.03 -6.34
C TYR A 45 1.40 2.37 -5.72
N VAL A 46 1.53 1.11 -5.28
CA VAL A 46 0.44 0.40 -4.59
C VAL A 46 0.13 1.01 -3.22
N LEU A 47 1.14 1.43 -2.45
CA LEU A 47 0.98 2.01 -1.11
C LEU A 47 0.55 3.48 -1.14
N GLY A 48 0.83 4.20 -2.23
CA GLY A 48 0.62 5.63 -2.36
C GLY A 48 1.70 6.49 -1.68
N SER A 49 2.92 5.97 -1.53
CA SER A 49 4.12 6.75 -1.17
C SER A 49 4.78 7.36 -2.42
N LEU A 50 5.96 7.96 -2.27
CA LEU A 50 6.61 8.76 -3.31
C LEU A 50 8.06 8.30 -3.54
N PRO A 51 8.41 7.82 -4.75
CA PRO A 51 9.74 7.32 -5.12
C PRO A 51 10.97 8.19 -4.95
N LEU A 52 10.76 9.44 -4.61
CA LEU A 52 11.81 10.45 -4.50
C LEU A 52 11.79 11.05 -3.09
N THR A 53 11.04 10.47 -2.15
CA THR A 53 10.85 10.97 -0.80
C THR A 53 10.57 9.80 0.15
N ALA A 54 11.65 9.39 0.81
CA ALA A 54 11.65 8.29 1.75
C ALA A 54 10.48 8.37 2.74
N GLU A 55 9.69 7.31 2.83
CA GLU A 55 8.60 7.18 3.78
C GLU A 55 9.16 6.99 5.19
N THR A 56 8.87 7.95 6.07
CA THR A 56 9.30 7.87 7.47
C THR A 56 8.22 7.20 8.30
N GLY A 57 8.27 5.87 8.42
CA GLY A 57 7.39 5.12 9.31
C GLY A 57 7.00 3.75 8.77
N ALA A 58 6.41 2.93 9.64
CA ALA A 58 5.89 1.63 9.23
C ALA A 58 4.49 1.79 8.60
N ALA A 59 4.27 1.14 7.46
CA ALA A 59 2.94 1.07 6.81
C ALA A 59 1.86 0.44 7.71
N LEU A 60 2.26 -0.41 8.67
CA LEU A 60 1.43 -0.99 9.70
C LEU A 60 2.13 -0.81 11.05
N THR A 61 1.43 -0.24 12.02
CA THR A 61 1.89 -0.11 13.40
C THR A 61 1.12 -1.04 14.31
N LEU A 62 1.81 -1.60 15.31
CA LEU A 62 1.21 -2.39 16.38
C LEU A 62 1.60 -1.75 17.71
N SER A 63 0.62 -1.51 18.57
CA SER A 63 0.84 -0.89 19.88
C SER A 63 -0.06 -1.49 20.95
N ALA A 64 0.40 -1.52 22.19
CA ALA A 64 -0.45 -1.85 23.32
C ALA A 64 -1.56 -0.77 23.47
N ALA A 65 -2.78 -1.20 23.81
CA ALA A 65 -3.93 -0.33 24.00
C ALA A 65 -4.67 -0.73 25.29
N GLY A 66 -4.27 -0.17 26.43
CA GLY A 66 -4.74 -0.60 27.75
C GLY A 66 -4.33 -2.04 28.03
N THR A 67 -5.31 -2.92 28.24
CA THR A 67 -5.09 -4.38 28.35
C THR A 67 -5.14 -5.11 27.01
N GLY A 68 -5.31 -4.39 25.90
CA GLY A 68 -5.44 -4.93 24.55
C GLY A 68 -4.25 -4.64 23.62
N LEU A 69 -4.39 -5.07 22.37
CA LEU A 69 -3.49 -4.76 21.26
C LEU A 69 -4.25 -3.92 20.23
N SER A 70 -3.58 -2.96 19.61
CA SER A 70 -4.13 -2.14 18.52
C SER A 70 -3.23 -2.21 17.30
N ALA A 71 -3.82 -2.41 16.13
CA ALA A 71 -3.17 -2.19 14.85
C ALA A 71 -3.59 -0.84 14.27
N GLY A 72 -2.66 -0.13 13.62
CA GLY A 72 -2.92 1.16 13.03
C GLY A 72 -2.22 1.35 11.69
N PHE A 73 -2.90 1.97 10.72
CA PHE A 73 -2.31 2.38 9.44
C PHE A 73 -3.03 3.60 8.84
N LEU A 74 -2.34 4.32 7.95
CA LEU A 74 -2.94 5.37 7.13
C LEU A 74 -3.49 4.76 5.84
N ALA A 75 -4.81 4.77 5.66
CA ALA A 75 -5.46 4.26 4.46
C ALA A 75 -5.46 5.33 3.35
N ARG A 76 -4.33 5.46 2.65
CA ARG A 76 -4.14 6.49 1.61
C ARG A 76 -5.13 6.31 0.45
N ALA A 77 -5.72 7.40 -0.01
CA ALA A 77 -6.59 7.38 -1.20
C ALA A 77 -5.79 7.25 -2.50
N ALA A 78 -6.34 6.56 -3.50
CA ALA A 78 -5.76 6.49 -4.85
C ALA A 78 -6.11 7.79 -5.59
N THR A 79 -5.31 8.84 -5.37
CA THR A 79 -5.54 10.17 -5.95
C THR A 79 -4.32 10.66 -6.72
N GLY A 80 -4.57 11.49 -7.73
CA GLY A 80 -3.52 12.07 -8.57
C GLY A 80 -3.30 11.33 -9.89
N ILE A 81 -2.25 11.75 -10.61
CA ILE A 81 -1.91 11.19 -11.92
C ILE A 81 -1.55 9.71 -11.77
N GLY A 82 -2.14 8.89 -12.62
CA GLY A 82 -1.94 7.45 -12.61
C GLY A 82 -2.85 6.67 -11.66
N TYR A 83 -3.83 7.31 -11.02
CA TYR A 83 -4.84 6.63 -10.21
C TYR A 83 -6.27 6.79 -10.76
N ALA A 84 -6.42 7.33 -11.97
CA ALA A 84 -7.73 7.52 -12.57
C ALA A 84 -8.48 6.19 -12.70
N GLY A 85 -9.65 6.09 -12.07
CA GLY A 85 -10.47 4.88 -12.05
C GLY A 85 -10.08 3.86 -10.99
N TYR A 86 -9.00 4.06 -10.24
CA TYR A 86 -8.58 3.16 -9.18
C TYR A 86 -9.09 3.57 -7.79
N VAL A 87 -9.34 2.56 -6.97
CA VAL A 87 -9.55 2.66 -5.53
C VAL A 87 -8.45 1.85 -4.83
N ARG A 88 -7.82 2.44 -3.80
CA ARG A 88 -6.88 1.71 -2.95
C ARG A 88 -7.63 1.02 -1.82
N ARG A 89 -7.42 -0.28 -1.65
CA ARG A 89 -8.01 -1.08 -0.57
C ARG A 89 -6.98 -1.67 0.35
N HIS A 90 -7.42 -1.90 1.58
CA HIS A 90 -6.59 -2.38 2.68
C HIS A 90 -7.33 -3.51 3.43
N THR A 91 -6.64 -4.63 3.65
CA THR A 91 -7.10 -5.73 4.49
C THR A 91 -6.01 -6.05 5.50
N LEU A 92 -6.37 -6.11 6.78
CA LEU A 92 -5.46 -6.64 7.80
C LEU A 92 -5.60 -8.16 7.84
N GLU A 93 -4.48 -8.86 7.82
CA GLU A 93 -4.43 -10.32 7.92
C GLU A 93 -3.61 -10.73 9.13
N THR A 94 -3.95 -11.88 9.72
CA THR A 94 -3.28 -12.46 10.87
C THR A 94 -2.93 -13.93 10.64
N ALA A 95 -1.86 -14.39 11.29
CA ALA A 95 -1.43 -15.77 11.28
C ALA A 95 -0.73 -16.14 12.60
N ALA A 96 -0.75 -17.42 12.98
CA ALA A 96 0.02 -17.92 14.12
C ALA A 96 1.53 -18.03 13.82
N GLU A 97 1.88 -18.22 12.54
CA GLU A 97 3.25 -18.31 12.05
C GLU A 97 3.46 -17.36 10.87
N VAL A 98 4.68 -16.84 10.71
CA VAL A 98 5.01 -15.88 9.63
C VAL A 98 4.82 -16.48 8.23
N SER A 99 4.97 -17.80 8.10
CA SER A 99 4.71 -18.54 6.86
C SER A 99 3.22 -18.70 6.53
N GLY A 100 2.33 -18.30 7.45
CA GLY A 100 0.89 -18.53 7.33
C GLY A 100 0.43 -19.89 7.88
N PRO A 101 -0.81 -20.32 7.59
CA PRO A 101 -1.76 -19.65 6.70
C PRO A 101 -2.23 -18.30 7.25
N TRP A 102 -2.44 -17.35 6.34
CA TRP A 102 -2.93 -16.01 6.66
C TRP A 102 -4.45 -15.96 6.54
N THR A 103 -5.10 -15.39 7.54
CA THR A 103 -6.56 -15.19 7.59
C THR A 103 -6.89 -13.73 7.79
N GLU A 104 -7.96 -13.25 7.16
CA GLU A 104 -8.39 -11.85 7.28
C GLU A 104 -8.91 -11.55 8.69
N VAL A 105 -8.59 -10.36 9.19
CA VAL A 105 -9.15 -9.84 10.44
C VAL A 105 -10.55 -9.28 10.15
N PRO A 106 -11.63 -9.81 10.74
CA PRO A 106 -13.01 -9.48 10.34
C PRO A 106 -13.40 -8.01 10.44
N THR A 107 -12.74 -7.25 11.31
CA THR A 107 -12.99 -5.81 11.49
C THR A 107 -12.24 -4.94 10.47
N CYS A 108 -11.46 -5.53 9.56
CA CYS A 108 -10.63 -4.82 8.60
C CYS A 108 -10.46 -5.61 7.29
N ILE A 109 -11.52 -5.64 6.48
CA ILE A 109 -11.53 -6.30 5.17
C ILE A 109 -11.92 -5.29 4.10
N GLY A 110 -11.04 -5.11 3.09
CA GLY A 110 -11.33 -4.30 1.90
C GLY A 110 -11.61 -2.82 2.17
N VAL A 111 -11.04 -2.27 3.25
CA VAL A 111 -11.22 -0.87 3.66
C VAL A 111 -10.73 0.06 2.55
N ILE A 112 -11.63 0.89 2.04
CA ILE A 112 -11.32 1.90 1.03
C ILE A 112 -10.44 2.98 1.65
N GLY A 113 -9.32 3.29 1.01
CA GLY A 113 -8.48 4.43 1.35
C GLY A 113 -9.15 5.73 0.93
N THR A 114 -9.46 6.58 1.89
CA THR A 114 -9.93 7.96 1.71
C THR A 114 -8.98 8.97 2.37
N GLY A 115 -7.80 8.53 2.81
CA GLY A 115 -6.83 9.33 3.56
C GLY A 115 -7.03 9.29 5.08
N GLN A 116 -7.88 8.39 5.58
CA GLN A 116 -8.17 8.23 7.00
C GLN A 116 -7.12 7.38 7.72
N THR A 117 -6.87 7.67 8.99
CA THR A 117 -6.18 6.74 9.89
C THR A 117 -7.16 5.67 10.36
N VAL A 118 -6.79 4.41 10.17
CA VAL A 118 -7.56 3.24 10.63
C VAL A 118 -6.88 2.70 11.89
N ALA A 119 -7.68 2.47 12.94
CA ALA A 119 -7.25 1.80 14.16
C ALA A 119 -8.13 0.58 14.42
N ILE A 120 -7.53 -0.57 14.68
CA ILE A 120 -8.22 -1.85 14.85
C ILE A 120 -7.86 -2.41 16.23
N ALA A 121 -8.88 -2.59 17.07
CA ALA A 121 -8.72 -3.35 18.30
C ALA A 121 -8.52 -4.83 17.98
N LEU A 122 -7.42 -5.40 18.44
CA LEU A 122 -7.03 -6.78 18.25
C LEU A 122 -7.08 -7.55 19.58
N PRO A 123 -7.47 -8.83 19.56
CA PRO A 123 -7.33 -9.68 20.74
C PRO A 123 -5.84 -9.86 21.07
N VAL A 124 -5.51 -9.90 22.36
CA VAL A 124 -4.17 -10.28 22.80
C VAL A 124 -3.99 -11.79 22.54
N PRO A 125 -3.01 -12.20 21.73
CA PRO A 125 -2.79 -13.61 21.45
C PRO A 125 -2.31 -14.34 22.71
N ALA A 126 -2.77 -15.58 22.90
CA ALA A 126 -2.36 -16.40 24.05
C ALA A 126 -0.86 -16.74 24.06
N ALA A 127 -0.21 -16.72 22.88
CA ALA A 127 1.23 -16.93 22.73
C ALA A 127 1.86 -15.88 21.80
N LYS A 128 1.67 -16.04 20.49
CA LYS A 128 2.15 -15.09 19.47
C LYS A 128 1.14 -15.00 18.33
N ALA A 129 1.16 -13.88 17.62
CA ALA A 129 0.47 -13.70 16.35
C ALA A 129 1.30 -12.78 15.46
N PHE A 130 1.25 -13.03 14.17
CA PHE A 130 1.81 -12.18 13.13
C PHE A 130 0.67 -11.44 12.45
N TYR A 131 0.96 -10.22 12.00
CA TYR A 131 0.02 -9.39 11.27
C TYR A 131 0.70 -8.84 10.02
N ARG A 132 -0.06 -8.72 8.93
CA ARG A 132 0.38 -8.02 7.73
C ARG A 132 -0.77 -7.22 7.14
N LEU A 133 -0.42 -6.12 6.50
CA LEU A 133 -1.37 -5.31 5.75
C LEU A 133 -1.28 -5.70 4.28
N ARG A 134 -2.39 -6.15 3.70
CA ARG A 134 -2.53 -6.36 2.26
C ARG A 134 -3.14 -5.12 1.64
N VAL A 135 -2.47 -4.55 0.65
CA VAL A 135 -2.88 -3.33 -0.06
C VAL A 135 -2.93 -3.61 -1.56
N TRP A 136 -3.97 -3.13 -2.24
CA TRP A 136 -4.10 -3.24 -3.70
C TRP A 136 -4.88 -2.08 -4.30
N LEU A 137 -4.76 -1.94 -5.61
CA LEU A 137 -5.55 -1.03 -6.44
C LEU A 137 -6.56 -1.84 -7.26
N GLU A 138 -7.80 -1.37 -7.37
CA GLU A 138 -8.85 -1.96 -8.22
C GLU A 138 -9.77 -0.92 -8.86
#